data_AF-A0A9E0MXZ1-F1
#
_entry.id   AF-A0A9E0MXZ1-F1
#
_cell.length_a   1.000
_cell.length_b   1.000
_cell.length_c   1.000
_cell.angle_alpha   90.00
_cell.angle_beta   90.00
_cell.angle_gamma   90.00
#
_symmetry.space_group_name_H-M   'P 1'
#
loop_
_entity.id
_entity.type
_entity.pdbx_description
1 polymer ?
#
loop_
_entity_poly.entity_id
_entity_poly.type
_entity_poly.pdbx_seq_one_letter_code
_entity_poly.pdbx_strand_id
1 'polypeptide(L)'
;MSTKSSLKARLTAARLFAVQATYQAIQNKVPPYSLYDEYVMHNVGMDLEDGEMIHPEGTLFKKILSGVTDRWNDVQQLLKPRLSGPDVEPLLTS
;
A
#
# COMPACT_ATOMS: atom_id res chain seq x y z
N MET A 1 22.72 -12.54 -13.66
CA MET A 1 21.67 -13.50 -13.29
C MET A 1 20.83 -12.85 -12.19
N SER A 2 19.61 -12.40 -12.50
CA SER A 2 18.72 -11.76 -11.53
C SER A 2 18.36 -12.79 -10.45
N THR A 3 18.91 -12.62 -9.25
CA THR A 3 18.58 -13.45 -8.09
C THR A 3 17.15 -13.12 -7.71
N LYS A 4 16.22 -14.04 -7.99
CA LYS A 4 14.81 -13.92 -7.55
C LYS A 4 14.80 -13.44 -6.10
N SER A 5 14.22 -12.26 -5.87
CA SER A 5 14.16 -11.62 -4.57
C SER A 5 13.66 -12.57 -3.49
N SER A 6 14.19 -12.48 -2.26
CA SER A 6 13.77 -13.37 -1.17
C SER A 6 12.28 -13.22 -0.85
N LEU A 7 11.65 -14.26 -0.29
CA LEU A 7 10.24 -14.18 0.15
C LEU A 7 10.04 -13.01 1.12
N LYS A 8 10.98 -12.82 2.06
CA LYS A 8 10.96 -11.68 2.99
C LYS A 8 10.90 -10.36 2.24
N ALA A 9 11.74 -10.18 1.23
CA ALA A 9 11.78 -8.95 0.45
C ALA A 9 10.46 -8.70 -0.30
N ARG A 10 9.86 -9.72 -0.93
CA ARG A 10 8.55 -9.61 -1.60
C ARG A 10 7.41 -9.28 -0.65
N LEU A 11 7.41 -9.86 0.55
CA LEU A 11 6.43 -9.55 1.60
C LEU A 11 6.60 -8.13 2.15
N THR A 12 7.84 -7.62 2.22
CA THR A 12 8.09 -6.21 2.56
C THR A 12 7.60 -5.29 1.45
N ALA A 13 7.92 -5.60 0.19
CA ALA A 13 7.43 -4.85 -0.96
C ALA A 13 5.90 -4.79 -1.02
N ALA A 14 5.20 -5.90 -0.75
CA ALA A 14 3.73 -5.93 -0.67
C ALA A 14 3.15 -4.94 0.34
N ARG A 15 3.81 -4.73 1.49
CA ARG A 15 3.37 -3.76 2.51
C ARG A 15 3.66 -2.33 2.07
N LEU A 16 4.83 -2.07 1.48
CA LEU A 16 5.19 -0.75 0.98
C LEU A 16 4.23 -0.30 -0.14
N PHE A 17 3.95 -1.19 -1.10
CA PHE A 17 3.01 -0.94 -2.19
C PHE A 17 1.60 -0.71 -1.65
N ALA A 18 1.17 -1.45 -0.62
CA ALA A 18 -0.12 -1.23 0.01
C ALA A 18 -0.25 0.16 0.65
N VAL A 19 0.80 0.66 1.29
CA VAL A 19 0.81 2.04 1.84
C VAL A 19 0.67 3.06 0.71
N GLN A 20 1.48 2.93 -0.34
CA GLN A 20 1.46 3.85 -1.48
C GLN A 20 0.10 3.85 -2.19
N ALA A 21 -0.44 2.67 -2.49
CA ALA A 21 -1.74 2.52 -3.13
C ALA A 21 -2.86 3.06 -2.24
N THR A 22 -2.83 2.82 -0.92
CA THR A 22 -3.82 3.38 -0.01
C THR A 22 -3.77 4.91 0.02
N TYR A 23 -2.57 5.49 0.02
CA TYR A 23 -2.38 6.93 -0.05
C TYR A 23 -2.94 7.53 -1.35
N GLN A 24 -2.56 6.97 -2.50
CA GLN A 24 -3.07 7.39 -3.82
C GLN A 24 -4.59 7.25 -3.89
N ALA A 25 -5.15 6.17 -3.35
CA ALA A 25 -6.59 5.94 -3.34
C ALA A 25 -7.36 7.00 -2.55
N ILE A 26 -6.85 7.38 -1.37
CA ILE A 26 -7.43 8.45 -0.56
C ILE A 26 -7.39 9.78 -1.31
N GLN A 27 -6.24 10.13 -1.89
CA GLN A 27 -6.07 11.36 -2.66
C GLN A 27 -7.02 11.43 -3.87
N ASN A 28 -7.12 10.33 -4.61
CA ASN A 28 -7.96 10.21 -5.80
C ASN A 28 -9.44 9.97 -5.48
N LYS A 29 -9.79 9.77 -4.21
CA LYS A 29 -11.15 9.43 -3.73
C LYS A 29 -11.71 8.16 -4.39
N VAL A 30 -10.87 7.15 -4.55
CA VAL A 30 -11.23 5.83 -5.09
C VAL A 30 -11.00 4.73 -4.06
N PRO A 31 -11.64 3.56 -4.17
CA PRO A 31 -11.36 2.44 -3.27
C PRO A 31 -9.92 1.93 -3.41
N PRO A 32 -9.17 1.67 -2.33
CA PRO A 32 -7.79 1.17 -2.40
C PRO A 32 -7.61 -0.08 -3.26
N TYR A 33 -8.58 -0.99 -3.23
CA TYR A 33 -8.55 -2.21 -4.05
C TYR A 33 -8.55 -1.93 -5.57
N SER A 34 -9.10 -0.80 -6.02
CA SER A 34 -9.14 -0.45 -7.45
C SER A 34 -7.75 -0.21 -8.06
N LEU A 35 -6.74 0.10 -7.23
CA LEU A 35 -5.37 0.34 -7.66
C LEU A 35 -4.51 -0.94 -7.71
N TYR A 36 -5.06 -2.11 -7.38
CA TYR A 36 -4.30 -3.36 -7.37
C TYR A 36 -3.68 -3.66 -8.74
N ASP A 37 -4.49 -3.62 -9.80
CA ASP A 37 -4.04 -3.96 -11.15
C ASP A 37 -3.00 -2.96 -11.66
N GLU A 38 -3.18 -1.66 -11.37
CA GLU A 38 -2.22 -0.60 -11.70
C GLU A 38 -0.85 -0.86 -11.05
N TYR A 39 -0.82 -1.20 -9.76
CA TYR A 39 0.43 -1.45 -9.04
C TYR A 39 1.11 -2.76 -9.45
N VAL A 40 0.34 -3.78 -9.85
CA VAL A 40 0.89 -5.06 -10.34
C VAL A 40 1.39 -4.94 -11.78
N MET A 41 0.74 -4.13 -12.62
CA MET A 41 1.07 -3.98 -14.04
C MET A 41 2.13 -2.92 -14.31
N HIS A 42 2.10 -1.78 -13.63
CA HIS A 42 2.92 -0.62 -13.98
C HIS A 42 4.05 -0.32 -12.99
N ASN A 43 3.89 -0.69 -11.72
CA ASN A 43 4.90 -0.38 -10.69
C ASN A 43 5.88 -1.53 -10.45
N VAL A 44 5.82 -2.61 -11.22
CA VAL A 44 6.78 -3.72 -11.09
C VAL A 44 7.84 -3.61 -12.18
N GLY A 45 9.11 -3.68 -11.78
CA GLY A 45 10.24 -3.54 -12.70
C GLY A 45 10.55 -2.10 -13.10
N MET A 46 10.07 -1.09 -12.37
CA MET A 46 10.64 0.26 -12.50
C MET A 46 12.08 0.23 -12.00
N ASP A 47 13.00 0.63 -12.87
CA ASP A 47 14.40 0.87 -12.51
C ASP A 47 14.46 2.06 -11.55
N LEU A 48 14.93 1.80 -10.33
CA LEU A 48 15.37 2.84 -9.42
C LEU A 48 16.85 3.13 -9.68
N GLU A 49 17.29 4.33 -9.28
CA GLU A 49 18.68 4.78 -9.41
C GLU A 49 19.69 3.78 -8.80
N ASP A 50 19.27 3.05 -7.75
CA ASP A 50 20.06 2.06 -7.01
C ASP A 50 19.65 0.59 -7.23
N GLY A 51 18.75 0.28 -8.19
CA GLY A 51 18.38 -1.10 -8.53
C GLY A 51 16.91 -1.30 -8.95
N GLU A 52 16.52 -2.55 -9.18
CA GLU A 52 15.15 -2.89 -9.61
C GLU A 52 14.16 -2.89 -8.43
N MET A 53 12.97 -2.32 -8.66
CA MET A 53 11.84 -2.49 -7.73
C MET A 53 11.46 -3.95 -7.54
N ILE A 54 11.41 -4.39 -6.27
CA ILE A 54 11.05 -5.75 -5.92
C ILE A 54 9.55 -5.95 -6.11
N HIS A 55 9.19 -6.94 -6.93
CA HIS A 55 7.80 -7.35 -7.11
C HIS A 55 7.16 -7.75 -5.75
N PRO A 56 5.99 -7.18 -5.41
CA PRO A 56 5.30 -7.54 -4.19
C PRO A 56 4.80 -8.99 -4.25
N GLU A 57 4.71 -9.63 -3.09
CA GLU A 57 3.94 -10.87 -2.99
C GLU A 57 2.46 -10.54 -3.17
N GLY A 58 1.91 -10.98 -4.31
CA GLY A 58 0.59 -10.55 -4.80
C GLY A 58 -0.56 -10.93 -3.87
N THR A 59 -0.48 -12.07 -3.18
CA THR A 59 -1.55 -12.53 -2.28
C THR A 59 -1.67 -11.61 -1.08
N LEU A 60 -0.56 -11.30 -0.42
CA LEU A 60 -0.52 -10.38 0.71
C LEU A 60 -0.94 -8.98 0.29
N PHE A 61 -0.41 -8.47 -0.83
CA PHE A 61 -0.75 -7.15 -1.33
C PHE A 61 -2.26 -7.02 -1.57
N LYS A 62 -2.86 -7.98 -2.29
CA LYS A 62 -4.30 -8.04 -2.55
C LYS A 62 -5.11 -8.08 -1.27
N LYS A 63 -4.72 -8.93 -0.31
CA LYS A 63 -5.40 -9.07 0.99
C LYS A 63 -5.36 -7.80 1.82
N ILE A 64 -4.26 -7.04 1.80
CA ILE A 64 -4.17 -5.76 2.51
C ILE A 64 -5.13 -4.76 1.87
N LEU A 65 -5.09 -4.59 0.54
CA LEU A 65 -5.96 -3.61 -0.14
C LEU A 65 -7.44 -3.93 0.00
N SER A 66 -7.84 -5.21 -0.14
CA SER A 66 -9.23 -5.60 0.09
C SER A 66 -9.62 -5.38 1.56
N GLY A 67 -8.77 -5.78 2.51
CA GLY A 67 -9.05 -5.61 3.93
C GLY A 67 -9.18 -4.14 4.37
N VAL A 68 -8.38 -3.23 3.79
CA VAL A 68 -8.50 -1.78 4.02
C VAL A 68 -9.80 -1.25 3.41
N THR A 69 -10.15 -1.70 2.20
CA THR A 69 -11.38 -1.29 1.52
C THR A 69 -12.62 -1.74 2.31
N ASP A 70 -12.66 -3.01 2.71
CA ASP A 70 -13.82 -3.62 3.39
C ASP A 70 -14.01 -3.10 4.81
N ARG A 71 -12.91 -2.76 5.51
CA ARG A 71 -12.94 -2.37 6.93
C ARG A 71 -12.48 -0.93 7.16
N TRP A 72 -12.64 -0.07 6.16
CA TRP A 72 -12.21 1.32 6.24
C TRP A 72 -12.77 2.02 7.48
N ASN A 73 -14.09 1.92 7.69
CA ASN A 73 -14.77 2.57 8.81
C ASN A 73 -14.31 2.02 10.17
N ASP A 74 -14.14 0.70 10.29
CA ASP A 74 -13.68 0.06 11.52
C ASP A 74 -12.26 0.53 11.87
N VAL A 75 -11.36 0.58 10.87
CA VAL A 75 -9.99 1.06 11.04
C VAL A 75 -9.99 2.53 11.44
N GLN A 76 -10.79 3.37 10.78
CA GLN A 76 -10.90 4.79 11.13
C GLN A 76 -11.44 4.99 12.54
N GLN A 77 -12.45 4.23 12.96
CA GLN A 77 -13.00 4.30 14.31
C GLN A 77 -11.97 3.93 15.38
N LEU A 78 -11.07 2.99 15.08
CA LEU A 78 -9.96 2.63 15.96
C LEU A 78 -8.85 3.70 15.96
N LEU A 79 -8.56 4.33 14.82
CA LEU A 79 -7.49 5.30 14.71
C LEU A 79 -7.87 6.67 15.27
N LYS A 80 -9.05 7.20 14.93
CA LYS A 80 -9.47 8.58 15.27
C LYS A 80 -9.28 8.95 16.76
N PRO A 81 -9.65 8.12 17.74
CA PRO A 81 -9.43 8.44 19.17
C PRO A 81 -7.96 8.53 19.59
N ARG A 82 -7.03 8.02 18.77
CA ARG A 82 -5.58 7.96 19.04
C ARG A 82 -4.78 8.98 18.24
N LEU A 83 -5.42 9.69 17.31
CA LEU A 83 -4.82 10.75 16.52
C LEU A 83 -4.98 12.07 17.26
N SER A 84 -4.08 12.34 18.21
CA SER A 84 -4.02 13.61 18.94
C SER A 84 -2.61 14.19 18.87
N GLY A 85 -2.43 15.27 18.11
CA GLY A 85 -1.15 15.98 18.00
C GLY A 85 -1.06 16.90 16.78
N PRO A 86 -0.09 17.82 16.77
CA PRO A 86 0.15 18.73 15.64
C PRO A 86 0.69 18.02 14.38
N ASP A 87 1.24 16.81 14.53
CA ASP A 87 1.95 16.08 13.47
C ASP A 87 1.08 15.02 12.76
N VAL A 88 -0.24 15.06 12.91
CA VAL A 88 -1.12 14.09 12.25
C VAL A 88 -1.28 14.45 10.78
N GLU A 89 -0.99 13.49 9.90
CA GLU A 89 -1.21 13.60 8.46
C GLU A 89 -2.65 14.08 8.14
N PRO A 90 -2.83 15.16 7.36
CA PRO A 90 -4.16 15.74 7.09
C PRO A 90 -5.19 14.77 6.50
N LEU A 91 -4.72 13.73 5.80
CA LEU A 91 -5.55 12.68 5.23
C LEU A 91 -6.19 11.76 6.27
N LEU A 92 -5.69 11.78 7.50
CA LEU A 92 -6.19 10.95 8.60
C LEU A 92 -7.12 11.74 9.54
N THR A 93 -7.22 13.06 9.37
CA THR A 93 -8.02 13.96 10.21
C THR A 93 -9.30 14.47 9.55
N SER A 94 -9.50 14.19 8.26
CA SER A 94 -10.67 14.62 7.48
C SER A 94 -11.93 13.76 7.68
#